data_AF-A0A935A042-F1
#
_entry.id   AF-A0A935A042-F1
#
_cell.length_a   1.000
_cell.length_b   1.000
_cell.length_c   1.000
_cell.angle_alpha   90.00
_cell.angle_beta   90.00
_cell.angle_gamma   90.00
#
_symmetry.space_group_name_H-M   'P 1'
#
loop_
_entity.id
_entity.type
_entity.pdbx_description
1 polymer ?
#
loop_
_entity_poly.entity_id
_entity_poly.type
_entity_poly.pdbx_seq_one_letter_code
_entity_poly.pdbx_strand_id
1 'polypeptide(L)'
;MGTTMQQDVDGVVPKSPIDMPPDRDEPAFLPHPLMDRLVDVALSLGAELYAERDRRRTLEAILVEQGVLAADAIELHRFNEAEQPSRDADRIAFVQRLYGALNKLQ
;
A
#
# COMPACT_ATOMS: atom_id res chain seq x y z
N MET A 1 23.61 -58.56 15.26
CA MET A 1 23.41 -58.04 13.89
C MET A 1 21.96 -57.59 13.77
N GLY A 2 21.72 -56.38 13.27
CA GLY A 2 20.39 -55.75 13.19
C GLY A 2 20.30 -54.53 14.12
N THR A 3 20.98 -53.42 13.79
CA THR A 3 20.50 -52.28 12.98
C THR A 3 19.57 -51.35 13.76
N THR A 4 20.18 -50.35 14.41
CA THR A 4 19.55 -49.06 14.72
C THR A 4 19.60 -48.21 13.45
N MET A 5 18.46 -47.91 12.84
CA MET A 5 18.34 -46.92 11.76
C MET A 5 17.58 -45.71 12.29
N GLN A 6 18.34 -44.62 12.43
CA GLN A 6 18.01 -43.22 12.19
C GLN A 6 16.53 -42.87 11.96
N GLN A 7 15.97 -42.03 12.84
CA GLN A 7 14.80 -41.20 12.51
C GLN A 7 15.30 -40.00 11.69
N ASP A 8 14.91 -39.95 10.42
CA ASP A 8 15.03 -38.77 9.58
C ASP A 8 14.05 -37.70 10.08
N VAL A 9 14.61 -36.61 10.61
CA VAL A 9 13.90 -35.36 10.89
C VAL A 9 13.70 -34.63 9.57
N ASP A 10 12.59 -34.93 8.89
CA ASP A 10 12.16 -34.19 7.72
C ASP A 10 11.90 -32.73 8.11
N GLY A 11 12.76 -31.84 7.59
CA GLY A 11 12.72 -30.42 7.81
C GLY A 11 11.43 -29.80 7.25
N VAL A 12 10.53 -29.42 8.15
CA VAL A 12 9.45 -28.48 7.79
C VAL A 12 10.07 -27.10 7.69
N VAL A 13 10.46 -26.73 6.47
CA VAL A 13 10.75 -25.33 6.13
C VAL A 13 9.46 -24.53 6.37
N PRO A 14 9.48 -23.44 7.17
CA PRO A 14 8.29 -22.62 7.36
C PRO A 14 7.87 -22.04 6.01
N LYS A 15 6.69 -22.45 5.53
CA LYS A 15 6.13 -21.93 4.28
C LYS A 15 5.90 -20.43 4.41
N SER A 16 6.36 -19.69 3.40
CA SER A 16 6.10 -18.25 3.29
C SER A 16 4.59 -17.99 3.37
N PRO A 17 4.13 -16.83 3.90
CA PRO A 17 2.69 -16.52 4.00
C PRO A 17 1.92 -16.60 2.68
N ILE A 18 2.63 -16.58 1.54
CA ILE A 18 2.10 -16.70 0.19
C ILE A 18 1.74 -18.16 -0.18
N ASP A 19 2.35 -19.15 0.49
CA ASP A 19 2.17 -20.60 0.23
C ASP A 19 1.03 -21.23 1.04
N MET A 20 0.30 -20.44 1.84
CA MET A 20 -0.86 -20.94 2.57
C MET A 20 -2.05 -21.06 1.62
N PRO A 21 -2.69 -22.25 1.48
CA PRO A 21 -3.89 -22.36 0.67
C PRO A 21 -4.93 -21.38 1.22
N PRO A 22 -5.70 -20.69 0.36
CA PRO A 22 -6.72 -19.74 0.80
C PRO A 22 -7.65 -20.43 1.78
N ASP A 23 -7.98 -19.74 2.88
CA ASP A 23 -8.93 -20.22 3.88
C ASP A 23 -10.24 -20.54 3.15
N ARG A 24 -10.64 -21.81 3.15
CA ARG A 24 -11.67 -22.33 2.22
C ARG A 24 -13.09 -21.91 2.59
N ASP A 25 -13.25 -21.17 3.67
CA ASP A 25 -14.55 -20.88 4.29
C ASP A 25 -15.05 -19.44 4.06
N GLU A 26 -14.28 -18.58 3.39
CA GLU A 26 -14.77 -17.26 2.97
C GLU A 26 -15.54 -17.37 1.63
N PRO A 27 -16.83 -16.97 1.58
CA PRO A 27 -17.57 -16.98 0.32
C PRO A 27 -16.97 -15.97 -0.65
N ALA A 28 -16.57 -16.44 -1.83
CA ALA A 28 -16.13 -15.56 -2.92
C ALA A 28 -17.31 -14.70 -3.41
N PHE A 29 -17.15 -13.38 -3.40
CA PHE A 29 -18.17 -12.43 -3.88
C PHE A 29 -18.09 -12.23 -5.40
N LEU A 30 -16.89 -12.38 -5.98
CA LEU A 30 -16.62 -12.24 -7.41
C LEU A 30 -16.10 -13.55 -8.02
N PRO A 31 -16.14 -13.69 -9.37
CA PRO A 31 -15.84 -14.96 -10.05
C PRO A 31 -14.43 -15.52 -9.84
N HIS A 32 -13.50 -14.71 -9.33
CA HIS A 32 -12.13 -15.13 -9.07
C HIS A 32 -11.66 -14.57 -7.71
N PRO A 33 -11.09 -15.38 -6.80
CA PRO A 33 -10.69 -14.94 -5.46
C PRO A 33 -9.72 -13.74 -5.44
N LEU A 34 -8.88 -13.59 -6.47
CA LEU A 34 -8.02 -12.42 -6.64
C LEU A 34 -8.82 -11.10 -6.74
N MET A 35 -10.02 -11.13 -7.33
CA MET A 35 -10.85 -9.95 -7.52
C MET A 35 -11.43 -9.48 -6.19
N ASP A 36 -11.85 -10.40 -5.32
CA ASP A 36 -12.32 -10.05 -3.97
C ASP A 36 -11.20 -9.38 -3.16
N ARG A 37 -10.00 -9.95 -3.20
CA ARG A 37 -8.82 -9.33 -2.57
C ARG A 37 -8.49 -7.96 -3.13
N LEU A 38 -8.68 -7.74 -4.45
CA LEU A 38 -8.47 -6.43 -5.05
C LEU A 38 -9.51 -5.41 -4.56
N VAL A 39 -10.76 -5.83 -4.37
CA VAL A 39 -11.80 -4.99 -3.77
C VAL A 39 -11.44 -4.62 -2.33
N ASP A 40 -10.99 -5.56 -1.51
CA ASP A 40 -10.58 -5.29 -0.13
C ASP A 40 -9.40 -4.30 -0.06
N VAL A 41 -8.41 -4.48 -0.94
CA VAL A 41 -7.28 -3.55 -1.06
C VAL A 41 -7.77 -2.16 -1.50
N ALA A 42 -8.65 -2.07 -2.49
CA ALA A 42 -9.19 -0.81 -2.97
C ALA A 42 -10.01 -0.07 -1.91
N LEU A 43 -10.83 -0.80 -1.15
CA LEU A 43 -11.61 -0.26 -0.03
C LEU A 43 -10.69 0.24 1.09
N SER A 44 -9.69 -0.56 1.46
CA SER A 44 -8.70 -0.18 2.49
C SER A 44 -7.94 1.07 2.07
N LEU A 45 -7.48 1.14 0.82
CA LEU A 45 -6.82 2.33 0.27
C LEU A 45 -7.74 3.54 0.25
N GLY A 46 -9.02 3.36 -0.11
CA GLY A 46 -10.02 4.42 -0.09
C GLY A 46 -10.23 5.00 1.31
N ALA A 47 -10.25 4.14 2.34
CA ALA A 47 -10.37 4.56 3.74
C ALA A 47 -9.14 5.38 4.18
N GLU A 48 -7.94 4.88 3.90
CA GLU A 48 -6.69 5.60 4.23
C GLU A 48 -6.58 6.93 3.49
N LEU A 49 -6.95 6.97 2.20
CA LEU A 49 -6.97 8.21 1.42
C LEU A 49 -7.95 9.24 2.00
N TYR A 50 -9.11 8.78 2.48
CA TYR A 50 -10.05 9.68 3.14
C TYR A 50 -9.49 10.22 4.46
N ALA A 51 -8.89 9.36 5.29
CA ALA A 51 -8.26 9.78 6.55
C ALA A 51 -7.17 10.83 6.33
N GLU A 52 -6.32 10.65 5.31
CA GLU A 52 -5.30 11.65 4.96
C GLU A 52 -5.92 12.95 4.43
N ARG A 53 -6.99 12.87 3.64
CA ARG A 53 -7.72 14.05 3.16
C ARG A 53 -8.34 14.84 4.32
N ASP A 54 -8.92 14.15 5.29
CA ASP A 54 -9.54 14.75 6.47
C ASP A 54 -8.50 15.40 7.39
N ARG A 55 -7.39 14.71 7.62
CA ARG A 55 -6.24 15.25 8.35
C ARG A 55 -5.67 16.50 7.68
N ARG A 56 -5.50 16.48 6.36
CA ARG A 56 -5.02 17.63 5.59
C ARG A 56 -5.97 18.83 5.73
N ARG A 57 -7.28 18.62 5.58
CA ARG A 57 -8.29 19.68 5.79
C ARG A 57 -8.25 20.26 7.20
N THR A 58 -8.09 19.41 8.19
CA THR A 58 -7.97 19.83 9.59
C THR A 58 -6.72 20.68 9.80
N LEU A 59 -5.58 20.26 9.25
CA LEU A 59 -4.34 21.03 9.29
C LEU A 59 -4.49 22.39 8.60
N GLU A 60 -5.13 22.44 7.43
CA GLU A 60 -5.42 23.68 6.71
C GLU A 60 -6.28 24.62 7.54
N ALA A 61 -7.35 24.12 8.16
CA ALA A 61 -8.22 24.91 9.03
C ALA A 61 -7.46 25.50 10.22
N ILE A 62 -6.67 24.67 10.93
CA ILE A 62 -5.86 25.13 12.08
C ILE A 62 -4.88 26.23 11.65
N LEU A 63 -4.22 26.07 10.51
CA LEU A 63 -3.25 27.06 10.03
C LEU A 63 -3.91 28.37 9.57
N VAL A 64 -5.13 28.31 9.03
CA VAL A 64 -5.95 29.51 8.75
C VAL A 64 -6.36 30.20 10.04
N GLU A 65 -6.86 29.44 11.03
CA GLU A 65 -7.26 29.97 12.34
C GLU A 65 -6.09 30.65 13.07
N GLN A 66 -4.88 30.12 12.91
CA GLN A 66 -3.66 30.71 13.44
C GLN A 66 -3.12 31.88 12.61
N GLY A 67 -3.74 32.20 11.46
CA GLY A 67 -3.31 33.27 10.56
C GLY A 67 -2.01 32.98 9.80
N VAL A 68 -1.58 31.71 9.74
CA VAL A 68 -0.34 31.28 9.08
C VAL A 68 -0.51 31.21 7.55
N LEU A 69 -1.69 30.80 7.09
CA LEU A 69 -2.02 30.74 5.66
C LEU A 69 -3.41 31.30 5.37
N ALA A 70 -3.57 31.89 4.17
CA ALA A 70 -4.89 32.27 3.66
C ALA A 70 -5.66 31.02 3.22
N ALA A 71 -7.00 31.05 3.33
CA ALA A 71 -7.85 29.89 3.04
C ALA A 71 -7.72 29.34 1.60
N ASP A 72 -7.30 30.17 0.66
CA ASP A 72 -7.07 29.83 -0.75
C ASP A 72 -5.59 29.60 -1.10
N ALA A 73 -4.67 29.70 -0.12
CA ALA A 73 -3.24 29.69 -0.35
C ALA A 73 -2.75 28.40 -1.04
N ILE A 74 -3.36 27.25 -0.74
CA ILE A 74 -2.99 25.97 -1.34
C ILE A 74 -3.46 25.87 -2.80
N GLU A 75 -4.66 26.33 -3.12
CA GLU A 75 -5.21 26.30 -4.49
C GLU A 75 -4.48 27.27 -5.42
N LEU A 76 -4.07 28.41 -4.86
CA LEU A 76 -3.28 29.42 -5.58
C LEU A 76 -1.79 29.12 -5.58
N HIS A 77 -1.32 28.12 -4.82
CA HIS A 77 0.09 27.81 -4.75
C HIS A 77 0.66 27.45 -6.12
N ARG A 78 1.82 28.02 -6.43
CA ARG A 78 2.61 27.70 -7.63
C ARG A 78 4.01 27.37 -7.15
N PHE A 79 4.44 26.15 -7.45
CA PHE A 79 5.82 25.73 -7.21
C PHE A 79 6.75 26.60 -8.04
N ASN A 80 7.85 27.03 -7.44
CA ASN A 80 8.86 27.78 -8.17
C ASN A 80 9.63 26.85 -9.13
N GLU A 81 10.33 27.43 -10.11
CA GLU A 81 11.11 26.66 -11.10
C GLU A 81 12.23 25.82 -10.46
N ALA A 82 12.74 26.24 -9.29
CA ALA A 82 13.81 25.52 -8.57
C ALA A 82 13.31 24.25 -7.88
N GLU A 83 12.03 24.18 -7.51
CA GLU A 83 11.42 23.03 -6.84
C GLU A 83 10.95 21.95 -7.82
N GLN A 84 10.63 22.31 -9.06
CA GLN A 84 10.09 21.40 -10.08
C GLN A 84 10.93 20.11 -10.28
N PRO A 85 12.27 20.18 -10.43
CA PRO A 85 13.08 18.98 -10.67
C PRO A 85 13.00 17.96 -9.54
N SER A 86 12.97 18.41 -8.28
CA SER A 86 12.86 17.51 -7.12
C SER A 86 11.52 16.77 -7.12
N ARG A 87 10.45 17.47 -7.49
CA ARG A 87 9.09 16.91 -7.46
C ARG A 87 8.84 15.99 -8.63
N ASP A 88 9.41 16.28 -9.78
CA ASP A 88 9.43 15.36 -10.92
C ASP A 88 10.19 14.08 -10.55
N ALA A 89 11.34 14.18 -9.90
CA ALA A 89 12.10 13.03 -9.42
C ALA A 89 11.31 12.19 -8.41
N ASP A 90 10.66 12.83 -7.44
CA ASP A 90 9.82 12.14 -6.45
C ASP A 90 8.63 11.43 -7.11
N ARG A 91 7.96 12.08 -8.07
CA ARG A 91 6.86 11.49 -8.82
C ARG A 91 7.33 10.28 -9.63
N ILE A 92 8.46 10.39 -10.33
CA ILE A 92 9.05 9.28 -11.10
C ILE A 92 9.38 8.12 -10.16
N ALA A 93 10.02 8.38 -9.02
CA ALA A 93 10.38 7.36 -8.04
C ALA A 93 9.12 6.68 -7.46
N PHE A 94 8.07 7.44 -7.20
CA PHE A 94 6.78 6.90 -6.77
C PHE A 94 6.16 5.98 -7.82
N VAL A 95 6.09 6.43 -9.08
CA VAL A 95 5.57 5.66 -10.21
C VAL A 95 6.38 4.37 -10.41
N GLN A 96 7.71 4.44 -10.36
CA GLN A 96 8.58 3.26 -10.47
C GLN A 96 8.35 2.25 -9.34
N ARG A 97 8.18 2.71 -8.08
CA ARG A 97 7.84 1.81 -6.97
C ARG A 97 6.48 1.15 -7.17
N LEU A 98 5.49 1.92 -7.63
CA LEU A 98 4.12 1.44 -7.85
C LEU A 98 4.07 0.37 -8.95
N TYR A 99 4.62 0.65 -10.14
CA TYR A 99 4.61 -0.30 -11.25
C TYR A 99 5.64 -1.43 -11.08
N GLY A 100 6.76 -1.18 -10.39
CA GLY A 100 7.75 -2.19 -10.08
C GLY A 100 7.21 -3.32 -9.20
N ALA A 101 6.19 -3.06 -8.38
CA ALA A 101 5.49 -4.10 -7.63
C ALA A 101 4.66 -5.03 -8.54
N LEU A 102 4.06 -4.49 -9.61
CA LEU A 102 3.27 -5.26 -10.57
C LEU A 102 4.14 -6.14 -11.48
N ASN A 103 5.30 -5.63 -11.93
CA ASN A 103 6.23 -6.39 -12.77
C ASN A 103 6.88 -7.59 -12.05
N LYS A 104 6.85 -7.64 -10.71
CA LYS A 104 7.39 -8.75 -9.91
C LYS A 104 6.41 -9.91 -9.73
N LEU A 105 5.17 -9.77 -10.21
CA LEU A 105 4.12 -10.77 -10.09
C LEU A 105 3.93 -11.60 -11.38
N GLN A 106 4.78 -11.39 -12.39
CA GLN A 106 4.84 -12.18 -13.63
C GLN A 106 6.04 -13.13 -13.60
#